data_AF-A0A1M3DV97-F1
#
_entry.id   AF-A0A1M3DV97-F1
#
_cell.length_a   1.000
_cell.length_b   1.000
_cell.length_c   1.000
_cell.angle_alpha   90.00
_cell.angle_beta   90.00
_cell.angle_gamma   90.00
#
_symmetry.space_group_name_H-M   'P 1'
#
loop_
_entity.id
_entity.type
_entity.pdbx_description
1 polymer ?
#
loop_
_entity_poly.entity_id
_entity_poly.type
_entity_poly.pdbx_seq_one_letter_code
_entity_poly.pdbx_strand_id
1 'polypeptide(L)'
;MLAKLQNDTFVFSGLRTHAQLLEASTMLMEDGKIRGFDAFAKDFNQVNTKYNQNYLEAEWQFAVSSSQSAGNWAAIDQDGRYNLQYRTANDDRVRADHAALQNITLPTDDPFWISYYPPNGWRCRCVAVEVLKTKYELSDSVKANEAGDRATTKIGPDGKNRSAIFRFNPGMEQKVFPPKHPYNKLKGAEEVKMAIKEIAPLSSTEDLSKHVQNYATENPEMFQRGYKKIMPTRAVDENGSTDGNGTIKLQQHIIDNVNAAINNIKTGKPTTLQQETALSTLHHEIWHNANKHGVYPHIPTKAEVKTMELANEFVARKTLPQFMEKIGGKLHNTELTENRPNTGYNTMVRNYDHLIKWSKADPNNVLETVKNNLINENLKSQKAGLVDGIIKNSEFKFKKATMQKIIKYAEDLPEDRFMALLEANGKLLTGNKSGK
;
A
#
# COMPACT_ATOMS: atom_id res chain seq x y z
N MET A 1 -0.35 -17.25 -5.95
CA MET A 1 -0.71 -18.09 -4.77
C MET A 1 0.25 -17.87 -3.60
N LEU A 2 1.57 -18.06 -3.77
CA LEU A 2 2.56 -17.92 -2.70
C LEU A 2 2.41 -16.64 -1.84
N ALA A 3 2.34 -15.46 -2.47
CA ALA A 3 2.18 -14.19 -1.75
C ALA A 3 0.91 -14.14 -0.87
N LYS A 4 -0.20 -14.77 -1.31
CA LYS A 4 -1.44 -14.83 -0.54
C LYS A 4 -1.30 -15.75 0.67
N LEU A 5 -0.63 -16.89 0.52
CA LEU A 5 -0.36 -17.82 1.63
C LEU A 5 0.61 -17.22 2.66
N GLN A 6 1.63 -16.48 2.20
CA GLN A 6 2.54 -15.73 3.07
C GLN A 6 1.79 -14.66 3.86
N ASN A 7 0.92 -13.90 3.20
CA ASN A 7 0.08 -12.89 3.86
C ASN A 7 -0.88 -13.52 4.88
N ASP A 8 -1.56 -14.62 4.54
CA ASP A 8 -2.46 -15.32 5.47
C ASP A 8 -1.72 -15.84 6.71
N THR A 9 -0.51 -16.39 6.52
CA THR A 9 0.36 -16.81 7.62
C THR A 9 0.76 -15.63 8.52
N PHE A 10 1.06 -14.48 7.93
CA PHE A 10 1.40 -13.27 8.68
C PHE A 10 0.22 -12.73 9.49
N VAL A 11 -0.98 -12.68 8.88
CA VAL A 11 -2.22 -12.30 9.57
C VAL A 11 -2.53 -13.25 10.73
N PHE A 12 -2.44 -14.57 10.51
CA PHE A 12 -2.61 -15.55 11.57
C PHE A 12 -1.62 -15.33 12.72
N SER A 13 -0.35 -15.09 12.40
CA SER A 13 0.71 -14.87 13.39
C SER A 13 0.42 -13.66 14.27
N GLY A 14 -0.01 -12.54 13.69
CA GLY A 14 -0.38 -11.36 14.48
C GLY A 14 -1.64 -11.58 15.33
N LEU A 15 -2.64 -12.28 14.80
CA LEU A 15 -3.84 -12.66 15.57
C LEU A 15 -3.54 -13.64 16.72
N ARG A 16 -2.60 -14.57 16.52
CA ARG A 16 -2.11 -15.48 17.57
C ARG A 16 -1.41 -14.70 18.69
N THR A 17 -0.51 -13.79 18.33
CA THR A 17 0.18 -12.92 19.30
C THR A 17 -0.82 -12.06 20.07
N HIS A 18 -1.81 -11.49 19.38
CA HIS A 18 -2.90 -10.76 20.02
C HIS A 18 -3.69 -11.64 20.99
N ALA A 19 -4.01 -12.87 20.62
CA ALA A 19 -4.70 -13.81 21.51
C ALA A 19 -3.91 -14.07 22.79
N GLN A 20 -2.60 -14.29 22.67
CA GLN A 20 -1.70 -14.48 23.80
C GLN A 20 -1.66 -13.25 24.70
N LEU A 21 -1.50 -12.05 24.13
CA LEU A 21 -1.43 -10.80 24.88
C LEU A 21 -2.77 -10.46 25.55
N LEU A 22 -3.89 -10.70 24.87
CA LEU A 22 -5.22 -10.49 25.42
C LEU A 22 -5.44 -11.39 26.63
N GLU A 23 -5.11 -12.69 26.52
CA GLU A 23 -5.19 -13.64 27.65
C GLU A 23 -4.26 -13.24 28.80
N ALA A 24 -3.05 -12.79 28.51
CA ALA A 24 -2.13 -12.31 29.54
C ALA A 24 -2.62 -11.01 30.22
N SER A 25 -3.23 -10.09 29.47
CA SER A 25 -3.64 -8.78 29.98
C SER A 25 -4.75 -8.86 31.03
N THR A 26 -5.57 -9.90 30.99
CA THR A 26 -6.62 -10.12 31.99
C THR A 26 -6.06 -10.60 33.33
N MET A 27 -4.80 -11.05 33.37
CA MET A 27 -4.21 -11.68 34.55
C MET A 27 -3.66 -10.68 35.57
N LEU A 28 -3.67 -9.37 35.31
CA LEU A 28 -3.17 -8.38 36.26
C LEU A 28 -4.12 -8.19 37.46
N MET A 29 -5.41 -8.43 37.25
CA MET A 29 -6.47 -8.15 38.20
C MET A 29 -7.26 -9.42 38.52
N GLU A 30 -7.67 -9.57 39.77
CA GLU A 30 -8.57 -10.62 40.25
C GLU A 30 -9.58 -9.97 41.20
N ASP A 31 -10.87 -10.11 40.93
CA ASP A 31 -11.97 -9.49 41.69
C ASP A 31 -11.79 -7.98 41.95
N GLY A 32 -11.28 -7.26 40.95
CA GLY A 32 -11.06 -5.81 41.03
C GLY A 32 -9.84 -5.39 41.86
N LYS A 33 -9.01 -6.34 42.32
CA LYS A 33 -7.75 -6.07 43.03
C LYS A 33 -6.54 -6.47 42.19
N ILE A 34 -5.43 -5.77 42.39
CA ILE A 34 -4.14 -6.11 41.76
C ILE A 34 -3.64 -7.42 42.36
N ARG A 35 -3.27 -8.38 41.51
CA ARG A 35 -2.73 -9.67 41.96
C ARG A 35 -1.27 -9.52 42.42
N GLY A 36 -0.85 -10.37 43.35
CA GLY A 36 0.56 -10.48 43.73
C GLY A 36 1.44 -10.97 42.57
N PHE A 37 2.69 -10.52 42.53
CA PHE A 37 3.61 -10.83 41.44
C PHE A 37 3.78 -12.34 41.20
N ASP A 38 3.93 -13.14 42.25
CA ASP A 38 4.16 -14.59 42.12
C ASP A 38 2.98 -15.32 41.44
N ALA A 39 1.75 -14.93 41.79
CA ALA A 39 0.54 -15.50 41.19
C ALA A 39 0.40 -15.08 39.72
N PHE A 40 0.65 -13.79 39.43
CA PHE A 40 0.68 -13.28 38.06
C PHE A 40 1.74 -14.00 37.20
N ALA A 41 2.98 -14.08 37.69
CA ALA A 41 4.09 -14.68 36.98
C ALA A 41 3.86 -16.17 36.69
N LYS A 42 3.31 -16.89 37.67
CA LYS A 42 2.93 -18.31 37.51
C LYS A 42 1.96 -18.50 36.35
N ASP A 43 0.87 -17.75 36.30
CA ASP A 43 -0.16 -17.91 35.28
C ASP A 43 0.31 -17.39 33.91
N PHE A 44 1.03 -16.28 33.87
CA PHE A 44 1.63 -15.75 32.65
C PHE A 44 2.58 -16.78 32.00
N ASN A 45 3.40 -17.46 32.82
CA ASN A 45 4.29 -18.51 32.33
C ASN A 45 3.53 -19.73 31.76
N GLN A 46 2.34 -20.04 32.28
CA GLN A 46 1.47 -21.07 31.70
C GLN A 46 0.93 -20.65 30.34
N VAL A 47 0.54 -19.38 30.17
CA VAL A 47 0.17 -18.83 28.85
C VAL A 47 1.33 -18.98 27.87
N ASN A 48 2.54 -18.60 28.27
CA ASN A 48 3.71 -18.75 27.43
C ASN A 48 3.94 -20.21 27.01
N THR A 49 3.84 -21.15 27.95
CA THR A 49 3.96 -22.59 27.67
C THR A 49 2.88 -23.08 26.70
N LYS A 50 1.62 -22.66 26.91
CA LYS A 50 0.48 -23.03 26.07
C LYS A 50 0.67 -22.60 24.62
N TYR A 51 0.97 -21.33 24.37
CA TYR A 51 1.11 -20.82 22.99
C TYR A 51 2.45 -21.23 22.37
N ASN A 52 3.56 -21.03 23.09
CA ASN A 52 4.90 -21.10 22.51
C ASN A 52 5.59 -22.47 22.68
N GLN A 53 4.93 -23.44 23.32
CA GLN A 53 5.41 -24.83 23.37
C GLN A 53 4.32 -25.80 22.92
N ASN A 54 3.15 -25.79 23.58
CA ASN A 54 2.11 -26.79 23.32
C ASN A 54 1.46 -26.63 21.94
N TYR A 55 1.15 -25.39 21.52
CA TYR A 55 0.52 -25.14 20.22
C TYR A 55 1.53 -25.04 19.07
N LEU A 56 2.75 -24.59 19.37
CA LEU A 56 3.78 -24.25 18.39
C LEU A 56 3.98 -25.33 17.31
N GLU A 57 4.20 -26.58 17.72
CA GLU A 57 4.45 -27.67 16.77
C GLU A 57 3.20 -27.97 15.91
N ALA A 58 2.01 -27.96 16.52
CA ALA A 58 0.78 -28.26 15.80
C ALA A 58 0.43 -27.18 14.76
N GLU A 59 0.64 -25.91 15.11
CA GLU A 59 0.45 -24.76 14.21
C GLU A 59 1.47 -24.78 13.06
N TRP A 60 2.74 -25.06 13.36
CA TRP A 60 3.79 -25.19 12.35
C TRP A 60 3.49 -26.34 11.37
N GLN A 61 3.19 -27.54 11.88
CA GLN A 61 2.84 -28.69 11.03
C GLN A 61 1.63 -28.39 10.14
N PHE A 62 0.61 -27.74 10.70
CA PHE A 62 -0.58 -27.35 9.93
C PHE A 62 -0.24 -26.37 8.82
N ALA A 63 0.57 -25.34 9.11
CA ALA A 63 0.97 -24.36 8.11
C ALA A 63 1.73 -25.00 6.94
N VAL A 64 2.65 -25.93 7.24
CA VAL A 64 3.40 -26.68 6.21
C VAL A 64 2.47 -27.54 5.37
N SER A 65 1.66 -28.41 6.00
CA SER A 65 0.76 -29.32 5.28
C SER A 65 -0.30 -28.57 4.47
N SER A 66 -0.89 -27.52 5.03
CA SER A 66 -1.88 -26.68 4.36
C SER A 66 -1.30 -25.96 3.15
N SER A 67 -0.07 -25.43 3.27
CA SER A 67 0.63 -24.80 2.14
C SER A 67 0.96 -25.79 1.03
N GLN A 68 1.39 -27.01 1.37
CA GLN A 68 1.62 -28.09 0.41
C GLN A 68 0.32 -28.50 -0.29
N SER A 69 -0.76 -28.70 0.46
CA SER A 69 -2.09 -28.96 -0.07
C SER A 69 -2.55 -27.86 -1.03
N ALA A 70 -2.33 -26.58 -0.70
CA ALA A 70 -2.65 -25.48 -1.59
C ALA A 70 -1.87 -25.54 -2.91
N GLY A 71 -0.58 -25.89 -2.84
CA GLY A 71 0.25 -26.13 -4.03
C GLY A 71 -0.25 -27.31 -4.87
N ASN A 72 -0.58 -28.43 -4.23
CA ASN A 72 -1.14 -29.59 -4.92
C ASN A 72 -2.45 -29.24 -5.63
N TRP A 73 -3.36 -28.53 -4.95
CA TRP A 73 -4.62 -28.09 -5.55
C TRP A 73 -4.40 -27.20 -6.78
N ALA A 74 -3.45 -26.28 -6.72
CA ALA A 74 -3.11 -25.40 -7.83
C ALA A 74 -2.53 -26.12 -9.06
N ALA A 75 -1.97 -27.32 -8.85
CA ALA A 75 -1.37 -28.14 -9.89
C ALA A 75 -2.35 -29.13 -10.54
N ILE A 76 -3.58 -29.25 -10.02
CA ILE A 76 -4.59 -30.17 -10.56
C ILE A 76 -5.00 -29.74 -11.96
N ASP A 77 -5.05 -30.70 -12.88
CA ASP A 77 -5.67 -30.53 -14.20
C ASP A 77 -7.16 -30.86 -14.13
N GLN A 78 -8.02 -29.84 -14.01
CA GLN A 78 -9.46 -30.00 -13.80
C GLN A 78 -10.17 -30.69 -14.98
N ASP A 79 -9.67 -30.49 -16.21
CA ASP A 79 -10.22 -31.10 -17.44
C ASP A 79 -9.49 -32.41 -17.79
N GLY A 80 -8.56 -32.82 -16.93
CA GLY A 80 -7.65 -33.92 -17.17
C GLY A 80 -8.25 -35.31 -17.04
N ARG A 81 -7.37 -36.29 -17.18
CA ARG A 81 -7.67 -37.73 -17.07
C ARG A 81 -7.72 -38.27 -15.63
N TYR A 82 -7.64 -37.39 -14.63
CA TYR A 82 -7.51 -37.76 -13.24
C TYR A 82 -8.74 -37.39 -12.42
N ASN A 83 -9.05 -38.23 -11.42
CA ASN A 83 -9.89 -37.91 -10.28
C ASN A 83 -8.97 -37.61 -9.08
N LEU A 84 -9.54 -37.14 -7.98
CA LEU A 84 -8.82 -37.04 -6.72
C LEU A 84 -9.16 -38.23 -5.82
N GLN A 85 -8.15 -38.72 -5.10
CA GLN A 85 -8.31 -39.74 -4.07
C GLN A 85 -7.77 -39.23 -2.74
N TYR A 86 -8.58 -39.36 -1.69
CA TYR A 86 -8.17 -39.08 -0.32
C TYR A 86 -7.27 -40.22 0.19
N ARG A 87 -6.09 -39.87 0.69
CA ARG A 87 -5.13 -40.83 1.26
C ARG A 87 -4.68 -40.37 2.64
N THR A 88 -4.58 -41.32 3.54
CA THR A 88 -3.98 -41.17 4.86
C THR A 88 -2.57 -41.74 4.85
N ALA A 89 -1.77 -41.42 5.87
CA ALA A 89 -0.49 -42.09 6.10
C ALA A 89 -0.62 -43.59 6.38
N ASN A 90 -1.84 -44.10 6.62
CA ASN A 90 -2.14 -45.50 6.91
C ASN A 90 -1.29 -46.08 8.06
N ASP A 91 -1.05 -45.27 9.09
CA ASP A 91 -0.33 -45.64 10.31
C ASP A 91 -1.23 -45.49 11.55
N ASP A 92 -0.79 -46.02 12.68
CA ASP A 92 -1.53 -46.01 13.94
C ASP A 92 -1.74 -44.60 14.53
N ARG A 93 -1.16 -43.56 13.92
CA ARG A 93 -1.33 -42.15 14.33
C ARG A 93 -2.44 -41.46 13.55
N VAL A 94 -2.97 -42.09 12.49
CA VAL A 94 -4.17 -41.61 11.80
C VAL A 94 -5.38 -41.81 12.70
N ARG A 95 -6.20 -40.77 12.85
CA ARG A 95 -7.44 -40.86 13.64
C ARG A 95 -8.42 -41.81 12.96
N ALA A 96 -9.16 -42.60 13.73
CA ALA A 96 -10.14 -43.55 13.19
C ALA A 96 -11.12 -42.89 12.21
N ASP A 97 -11.65 -41.71 12.55
CA ASP A 97 -12.57 -40.99 11.66
C ASP A 97 -11.90 -40.50 10.36
N HIS A 98 -10.58 -40.25 10.38
CA HIS A 98 -9.81 -39.88 9.18
C HIS A 98 -9.45 -41.11 8.35
N ALA A 99 -9.20 -42.26 8.98
CA ALA A 99 -9.00 -43.53 8.30
C ALA A 99 -10.23 -43.94 7.47
N ALA A 100 -11.43 -43.59 7.94
CA ALA A 100 -12.68 -43.80 7.19
C ALA A 100 -12.77 -43.00 5.87
N LEU A 101 -11.90 -41.99 5.66
CA LEU A 101 -11.81 -41.25 4.41
C LEU A 101 -10.86 -41.89 3.39
N GLN A 102 -10.09 -42.90 3.79
CA GLN A 102 -9.13 -43.57 2.92
C GLN A 102 -9.81 -44.09 1.66
N ASN A 103 -9.18 -43.83 0.51
CA ASN A 103 -9.61 -44.26 -0.82
C ASN A 103 -10.91 -43.63 -1.34
N ILE A 104 -11.50 -42.65 -0.64
CA ILE A 104 -12.58 -41.83 -1.22
C ILE A 104 -12.05 -41.20 -2.51
N THR A 105 -12.62 -41.61 -3.64
CA THR A 105 -12.20 -41.21 -4.98
C THR A 105 -13.35 -40.47 -5.64
N LEU A 106 -13.16 -39.19 -5.94
CA LEU A 106 -14.23 -38.32 -6.45
C LEU A 106 -13.69 -37.47 -7.60
N PRO A 107 -14.58 -37.01 -8.52
CA PRO A 107 -14.22 -35.98 -9.50
C PRO A 107 -13.58 -34.76 -8.83
N THR A 108 -12.72 -34.05 -9.55
CA THR A 108 -11.98 -32.88 -9.05
C THR A 108 -12.89 -31.72 -8.64
N ASP A 109 -14.10 -31.64 -9.21
CA ASP A 109 -15.13 -30.62 -8.97
C ASP A 109 -16.19 -31.04 -7.94
N ASP A 110 -16.07 -32.23 -7.35
CA ASP A 110 -17.01 -32.70 -6.33
C ASP A 110 -17.01 -31.78 -5.08
N PRO A 111 -18.19 -31.42 -4.53
CA PRO A 111 -18.29 -30.52 -3.38
C PRO A 111 -17.58 -31.03 -2.11
N PHE A 112 -17.30 -32.34 -2.00
CA PHE A 112 -16.48 -32.91 -0.94
C PHE A 112 -15.15 -32.15 -0.80
N TRP A 113 -14.50 -31.80 -1.92
CA TRP A 113 -13.21 -31.11 -1.90
C TRP A 113 -13.28 -29.64 -1.49
N ILE A 114 -14.47 -29.04 -1.41
CA ILE A 114 -14.63 -27.67 -0.90
C ILE A 114 -14.43 -27.67 0.62
N SER A 115 -14.94 -28.69 1.31
CA SER A 115 -14.94 -28.77 2.78
C SER A 115 -13.91 -29.73 3.35
N TYR A 116 -13.58 -30.81 2.65
CA TYR A 116 -12.83 -31.93 3.21
C TYR A 116 -11.48 -32.16 2.51
N TYR A 117 -10.99 -31.19 1.74
CA TYR A 117 -9.62 -31.24 1.23
C TYR A 117 -8.62 -31.12 2.40
N PRO A 118 -7.65 -32.04 2.57
CA PRO A 118 -6.73 -32.01 3.71
C PRO A 118 -5.89 -30.73 3.80
N PRO A 119 -5.46 -30.31 5.01
CA PRO A 119 -5.55 -31.03 6.30
C PRO A 119 -6.86 -30.81 7.07
N ASN A 120 -7.49 -31.90 7.53
CA ASN A 120 -8.78 -31.86 8.25
C ASN A 120 -8.64 -31.88 9.79
N GLY A 121 -7.54 -31.33 10.31
CA GLY A 121 -7.27 -31.25 11.74
C GLY A 121 -5.83 -30.89 12.06
N TRP A 122 -5.57 -30.48 13.31
CA TRP A 122 -4.20 -30.32 13.81
C TRP A 122 -3.44 -31.65 13.70
N ARG A 123 -2.17 -31.60 13.25
CA ARG A 123 -1.34 -32.81 13.04
C ARG A 123 -1.98 -33.85 12.10
N CYS A 124 -2.81 -33.41 11.14
CA CYS A 124 -3.38 -34.29 10.12
C CYS A 124 -2.27 -34.88 9.23
N ARG A 125 -2.39 -36.16 8.90
CA ARG A 125 -1.44 -36.93 8.09
C ARG A 125 -2.07 -37.39 6.76
N CYS A 126 -3.09 -36.67 6.32
CA CYS A 126 -3.85 -36.98 5.12
C CYS A 126 -3.49 -36.04 3.98
N VAL A 127 -3.65 -36.52 2.75
CA VAL A 127 -3.39 -35.81 1.49
C VAL A 127 -4.47 -36.17 0.47
N ALA A 128 -4.67 -35.32 -0.52
CA ALA A 128 -5.41 -35.65 -1.73
C ALA A 128 -4.42 -35.78 -2.89
N VAL A 129 -4.57 -36.82 -3.70
CA VAL A 129 -3.68 -37.10 -4.84
C VAL A 129 -4.48 -37.38 -6.10
N GLU A 130 -3.90 -37.05 -7.26
CA GLU A 130 -4.47 -37.41 -8.55
C GLU A 130 -4.36 -38.91 -8.83
N VAL A 131 -5.45 -39.51 -9.29
CA VAL A 131 -5.53 -40.92 -9.67
C VAL A 131 -6.24 -41.08 -11.01
N LEU A 132 -5.80 -42.02 -11.85
CA LEU A 132 -6.37 -42.20 -13.19
C LEU A 132 -7.85 -42.60 -13.11
N LYS A 133 -8.71 -41.90 -13.86
CA LYS A 133 -10.16 -42.19 -13.99
C LYS A 133 -10.42 -43.65 -14.37
N THR A 134 -9.54 -44.25 -15.17
CA THR A 134 -9.67 -45.63 -15.66
C THR A 134 -9.24 -46.71 -14.66
N LYS A 135 -8.54 -46.36 -13.57
CA LYS A 135 -7.97 -47.33 -12.62
C LYS A 135 -8.71 -47.39 -11.30
N TYR A 136 -9.42 -46.34 -10.91
CA TYR A 136 -10.07 -46.23 -9.61
C TYR A 136 -11.54 -45.88 -9.77
N GLU A 137 -12.40 -46.67 -9.15
CA GLU A 137 -13.85 -46.45 -9.13
C GLU A 137 -14.21 -45.22 -8.31
N LEU A 138 -15.27 -44.53 -8.73
CA LEU A 138 -15.80 -43.38 -8.00
C LEU A 138 -16.51 -43.86 -6.73
N SER A 139 -16.26 -43.14 -5.64
CA SER A 139 -17.01 -43.26 -4.40
C SER A 139 -18.34 -42.53 -4.50
N ASP A 140 -19.28 -42.91 -3.64
CA ASP A 140 -20.55 -42.18 -3.48
C ASP A 140 -20.32 -40.82 -2.80
N SER A 141 -20.65 -39.74 -3.48
CA SER A 141 -20.41 -38.37 -3.00
C SER A 141 -21.16 -38.05 -1.69
N VAL A 142 -22.38 -38.55 -1.52
CA VAL A 142 -23.19 -38.31 -0.31
C VAL A 142 -22.53 -38.99 0.89
N LYS A 143 -22.20 -40.27 0.76
CA LYS A 143 -21.52 -41.02 1.82
C LYS A 143 -20.14 -40.45 2.13
N ALA A 144 -19.42 -39.97 1.12
CA ALA A 144 -18.15 -39.28 1.30
C ALA A 144 -18.32 -38.01 2.14
N ASN A 145 -19.30 -37.17 1.82
CA ASN A 145 -19.61 -35.96 2.59
C ASN A 145 -19.99 -36.28 4.04
N GLU A 146 -20.83 -37.30 4.28
CA GLU A 146 -21.16 -37.76 5.63
C GLU A 146 -19.93 -38.25 6.42
N ALA A 147 -19.01 -38.95 5.75
CA ALA A 147 -17.75 -39.37 6.35
C ALA A 147 -16.86 -38.16 6.68
N GLY A 148 -16.78 -37.17 5.78
CA GLY A 148 -16.09 -35.90 6.01
C GLY A 148 -16.67 -35.13 7.18
N ASP A 149 -18.00 -35.12 7.31
CA ASP A 149 -18.73 -34.52 8.43
C ASP A 149 -18.30 -35.15 9.76
N ARG A 150 -18.30 -36.49 9.84
CA ARG A 150 -17.84 -37.24 11.03
C ARG A 150 -16.36 -36.93 11.33
N ALA A 151 -15.49 -37.00 10.33
CA ALA A 151 -14.06 -36.73 10.43
C ALA A 151 -13.70 -35.32 10.94
N THR A 152 -14.63 -34.37 10.81
CA THR A 152 -14.46 -32.97 11.21
C THR A 152 -15.50 -32.55 12.27
N THR A 153 -16.01 -33.48 13.05
CA THR A 153 -16.94 -33.19 14.15
C THR A 153 -16.37 -33.58 15.51
N LYS A 154 -16.15 -32.57 16.36
CA LYS A 154 -15.81 -32.75 17.77
C LYS A 154 -16.58 -31.76 18.63
N ILE A 155 -17.68 -32.22 19.21
CA ILE A 155 -18.56 -31.39 20.04
C ILE A 155 -17.90 -31.13 21.39
N GLY A 156 -17.72 -29.86 21.74
CA GLY A 156 -17.26 -29.43 23.06
C GLY A 156 -18.40 -29.44 24.10
N PRO A 157 -18.07 -29.24 25.39
CA PRO A 157 -19.07 -29.14 26.46
C PRO A 157 -20.10 -28.02 26.25
N ASP A 158 -19.74 -27.01 25.45
CA ASP A 158 -20.59 -25.87 25.05
C ASP A 158 -21.46 -26.17 23.81
N GLY A 159 -21.53 -27.43 23.37
CA GLY A 159 -22.29 -27.85 22.19
C GLY A 159 -21.66 -27.45 20.86
N LYS A 160 -20.50 -26.77 20.85
CA LYS A 160 -19.87 -26.28 19.61
C LYS A 160 -18.97 -27.33 18.98
N ASN A 161 -19.05 -27.47 17.66
CA ASN A 161 -18.13 -28.30 16.91
C ASN A 161 -16.77 -27.59 16.75
N ARG A 162 -15.76 -28.06 17.49
CA ARG A 162 -14.40 -27.51 17.47
C ARG A 162 -13.62 -27.84 16.19
N SER A 163 -13.96 -28.95 15.53
CA SER A 163 -13.28 -29.40 14.31
C SER A 163 -13.87 -28.79 13.02
N ALA A 164 -15.04 -28.13 13.10
CA ALA A 164 -15.67 -27.46 11.95
C ALA A 164 -14.79 -26.37 11.32
N ILE A 165 -13.80 -25.83 12.06
CA ILE A 165 -12.86 -24.84 11.51
C ILE A 165 -12.03 -25.42 10.37
N PHE A 166 -11.75 -26.73 10.36
CA PHE A 166 -10.95 -27.40 9.33
C PHE A 166 -11.75 -27.73 8.07
N ARG A 167 -12.99 -27.26 7.98
CA ARG A 167 -13.83 -27.44 6.80
C ARG A 167 -13.58 -26.32 5.79
N PHE A 168 -12.46 -26.42 5.06
CA PHE A 168 -12.08 -25.49 4.01
C PHE A 168 -11.06 -26.15 3.07
N ASN A 169 -10.87 -25.56 1.90
CA ASN A 169 -9.85 -25.98 0.94
C ASN A 169 -8.73 -24.92 0.87
N PRO A 170 -7.50 -25.24 1.35
CA PRO A 170 -6.38 -24.29 1.36
C PRO A 170 -6.02 -23.71 -0.01
N GLY A 171 -6.12 -24.52 -1.07
CA GLY A 171 -5.77 -24.10 -2.43
C GLY A 171 -6.84 -23.26 -3.09
N MET A 172 -8.11 -23.66 -2.92
CA MET A 172 -9.26 -22.93 -3.44
C MET A 172 -9.40 -21.56 -2.74
N GLU A 173 -9.30 -21.53 -1.42
CA GLU A 173 -9.40 -20.28 -0.65
C GLU A 173 -8.11 -19.47 -0.61
N GLN A 174 -6.97 -20.07 -1.02
CA GLN A 174 -5.64 -19.46 -0.98
C GLN A 174 -5.27 -18.99 0.44
N LYS A 175 -5.59 -19.81 1.44
CA LYS A 175 -5.35 -19.58 2.87
C LYS A 175 -4.60 -20.76 3.48
N VAL A 176 -3.69 -20.45 4.38
CA VAL A 176 -2.91 -21.43 5.14
C VAL A 176 -3.70 -21.88 6.35
N PHE A 177 -4.29 -20.96 7.11
CA PHE A 177 -5.02 -21.27 8.34
C PHE A 177 -6.53 -21.27 8.15
N PRO A 178 -7.29 -21.99 9.01
CA PRO A 178 -8.74 -22.00 8.98
C PRO A 178 -9.37 -20.59 8.95
N PRO A 179 -10.21 -20.26 7.95
CA PRO A 179 -10.87 -18.95 7.89
C PRO A 179 -11.73 -18.66 9.12
N LYS A 180 -12.28 -19.71 9.73
CA LYS A 180 -13.13 -19.66 10.93
C LYS A 180 -12.33 -19.86 12.22
N HIS A 181 -11.01 -19.72 12.21
CA HIS A 181 -10.17 -19.89 13.40
C HIS A 181 -10.64 -18.95 14.53
N PRO A 182 -10.69 -19.41 15.81
CA PRO A 182 -11.15 -18.59 16.93
C PRO A 182 -10.46 -17.24 17.10
N TYR A 183 -9.18 -17.14 16.73
CA TYR A 183 -8.42 -15.88 16.80
C TYR A 183 -9.04 -14.76 15.96
N ASN A 184 -9.77 -15.09 14.88
CA ASN A 184 -10.48 -14.10 14.06
C ASN A 184 -11.68 -13.46 14.77
N LYS A 185 -12.12 -13.99 15.92
CA LYS A 185 -13.32 -13.56 16.65
C LYS A 185 -13.01 -12.93 18.00
N LEU A 186 -11.73 -12.76 18.33
CA LEU A 186 -11.32 -12.14 19.58
C LEU A 186 -11.62 -10.64 19.55
N LYS A 187 -11.92 -10.06 20.71
CA LYS A 187 -12.00 -8.60 20.87
C LYS A 187 -10.67 -7.99 20.42
N GLY A 188 -10.69 -6.99 19.55
CA GLY A 188 -9.48 -6.37 19.00
C GLY A 188 -8.94 -7.03 17.72
N ALA A 189 -9.56 -8.11 17.21
CA ALA A 189 -9.03 -8.85 16.06
C ALA A 189 -9.06 -8.05 14.75
N GLU A 190 -10.06 -7.21 14.52
CA GLU A 190 -10.15 -6.38 13.31
C GLU A 190 -9.12 -5.25 13.34
N GLU A 191 -8.91 -4.64 14.50
CA GLU A 191 -7.88 -3.63 14.74
C GLU A 191 -6.49 -4.19 14.48
N VAL A 192 -6.23 -5.44 14.92
CA VAL A 192 -4.97 -6.13 14.63
C VAL A 192 -4.82 -6.44 13.14
N LYS A 193 -5.88 -6.88 12.44
CA LYS A 193 -5.83 -7.07 10.98
C LYS A 193 -5.54 -5.77 10.25
N MET A 194 -6.12 -4.65 10.70
CA MET A 194 -5.85 -3.32 10.15
C MET A 194 -4.39 -2.92 10.37
N ALA A 195 -3.87 -3.06 11.60
CA ALA A 195 -2.47 -2.77 11.91
C ALA A 195 -1.49 -3.65 11.10
N ILE A 196 -1.79 -4.94 10.95
CA ILE A 196 -1.01 -5.87 10.11
C ILE A 196 -1.00 -5.42 8.66
N LYS A 197 -2.14 -4.95 8.14
CA LYS A 197 -2.26 -4.47 6.77
C LYS A 197 -1.45 -3.19 6.55
N GLU A 198 -1.35 -2.32 7.55
CA GLU A 198 -0.54 -1.11 7.48
C GLU A 198 0.96 -1.41 7.43
N ILE A 199 1.44 -2.44 8.14
CA ILE A 199 2.86 -2.86 8.12
C ILE A 199 3.20 -3.76 6.93
N ALA A 200 2.21 -4.36 6.27
CA ALA A 200 2.45 -5.19 5.09
C ALA A 200 3.11 -4.38 3.95
N PRO A 201 4.01 -5.01 3.16
CA PRO A 201 4.55 -4.37 1.97
C PRO A 201 3.44 -4.02 0.98
N LEU A 202 3.45 -2.80 0.46
CA LEU A 202 2.61 -2.40 -0.64
C LEU A 202 3.00 -3.20 -1.88
N SER A 203 2.03 -3.87 -2.51
CA SER A 203 2.30 -4.73 -3.67
C SER A 203 1.33 -4.49 -4.83
N SER A 204 0.31 -3.67 -4.61
CA SER A 204 -0.74 -3.39 -5.58
C SER A 204 -1.10 -1.91 -5.60
N THR A 205 -1.80 -1.49 -6.64
CA THR A 205 -2.38 -0.13 -6.73
C THR A 205 -3.37 0.15 -5.60
N GLU A 206 -4.10 -0.87 -5.16
CA GLU A 206 -5.06 -0.75 -4.05
C GLU A 206 -4.35 -0.49 -2.72
N ASP A 207 -3.20 -1.13 -2.49
CA ASP A 207 -2.38 -0.90 -1.30
C ASP A 207 -1.83 0.53 -1.29
N LEU A 208 -1.29 0.98 -2.44
CA LEU A 208 -0.84 2.36 -2.60
C LEU A 208 -1.97 3.36 -2.36
N SER A 209 -3.13 3.08 -2.97
CA SER A 209 -4.27 3.98 -2.90
C SER A 209 -4.74 4.17 -1.46
N LYS A 210 -4.75 3.11 -0.65
CA LYS A 210 -5.07 3.16 0.78
C LYS A 210 -4.00 3.86 1.59
N HIS A 211 -2.72 3.59 1.30
CA HIS A 211 -1.63 4.27 1.99
C HIS A 211 -1.68 5.79 1.77
N VAL A 212 -1.91 6.25 0.54
CA VAL A 212 -2.06 7.68 0.24
C VAL A 212 -3.35 8.26 0.82
N GLN A 213 -4.43 7.46 0.96
CA GLN A 213 -5.64 7.90 1.67
C GLN A 213 -5.33 8.27 3.13
N ASN A 214 -4.56 7.44 3.84
CA ASN A 214 -4.17 7.71 5.22
C ASN A 214 -3.25 8.94 5.28
N TYR A 215 -2.26 9.01 4.39
CA TYR A 215 -1.37 10.17 4.26
C TYR A 215 -2.16 11.47 4.02
N ALA A 216 -3.21 11.43 3.18
CA ALA A 216 -4.05 12.58 2.90
C ALA A 216 -4.87 13.04 4.11
N THR A 217 -5.31 12.10 4.96
CA THR A 217 -5.99 12.42 6.22
C THR A 217 -5.07 13.14 7.21
N GLU A 218 -3.79 12.77 7.25
CA GLU A 218 -2.78 13.37 8.14
C GLU A 218 -2.20 14.69 7.59
N ASN A 219 -2.28 14.90 6.27
CA ASN A 219 -1.67 16.04 5.58
C ASN A 219 -2.68 16.80 4.69
N PRO A 220 -3.82 17.26 5.25
CA PRO A 220 -4.91 17.86 4.47
C PRO A 220 -4.47 19.10 3.67
N GLU A 221 -3.38 19.77 4.07
CA GLU A 221 -2.85 20.93 3.37
C GLU A 221 -2.40 20.65 1.93
N MET A 222 -1.95 19.42 1.64
CA MET A 222 -1.56 18.96 0.31
C MET A 222 -2.73 18.39 -0.50
N PHE A 223 -3.90 18.19 0.13
CA PHE A 223 -5.09 17.59 -0.47
C PHE A 223 -6.31 18.49 -0.32
N GLN A 224 -6.15 19.78 -0.65
CA GLN A 224 -7.20 20.81 -0.54
C GLN A 224 -8.51 20.46 -1.28
N ARG A 225 -8.42 19.59 -2.28
CA ARG A 225 -9.54 19.11 -3.11
C ARG A 225 -9.98 17.69 -2.74
N GLY A 226 -9.46 17.18 -1.63
CA GLY A 226 -9.64 15.81 -1.18
C GLY A 226 -8.81 14.80 -1.97
N TYR A 227 -8.82 13.58 -1.48
CA TYR A 227 -8.26 12.40 -2.13
C TYR A 227 -9.34 11.33 -2.23
N LYS A 228 -9.39 10.60 -3.35
CA LYS A 228 -10.34 9.51 -3.59
C LYS A 228 -9.63 8.20 -3.85
N LYS A 229 -8.70 8.18 -4.81
CA LYS A 229 -7.95 6.97 -5.19
C LYS A 229 -6.76 7.25 -6.09
N ILE A 230 -5.84 6.28 -6.11
CA ILE A 230 -4.85 6.09 -7.16
C ILE A 230 -5.31 4.96 -8.08
N MET A 231 -5.12 5.13 -9.39
CA MET A 231 -5.41 4.08 -10.37
C MET A 231 -4.37 4.10 -11.52
N PRO A 232 -4.19 2.97 -12.25
CA PRO A 232 -3.29 2.99 -13.39
C PRO A 232 -3.88 3.77 -14.56
N THR A 233 -3.04 4.53 -15.28
CA THR A 233 -3.38 5.07 -16.61
C THR A 233 -2.93 4.10 -17.71
N ARG A 234 -3.57 4.21 -18.88
CA ARG A 234 -3.18 3.48 -20.11
C ARG A 234 -2.55 4.41 -21.16
N ALA A 235 -2.56 5.72 -20.94
CA ALA A 235 -2.00 6.69 -21.88
C ALA A 235 -0.47 6.60 -21.85
N VAL A 236 0.17 6.22 -22.96
CA VAL A 236 1.60 5.86 -22.99
C VAL A 236 2.53 7.08 -22.85
N ASP A 237 2.00 8.26 -23.13
CA ASP A 237 2.70 9.54 -23.20
C ASP A 237 2.64 10.37 -21.91
N GLU A 238 1.96 9.90 -20.87
CA GLU A 238 1.88 10.58 -19.57
C GLU A 238 2.48 9.70 -18.46
N ASN A 239 3.22 10.31 -17.55
CA ASN A 239 3.71 9.64 -16.33
C ASN A 239 2.63 9.61 -15.25
N GLY A 240 1.87 10.69 -15.14
CA GLY A 240 0.76 10.84 -14.23
C GLY A 240 -0.23 11.88 -14.73
N SER A 241 -1.42 11.85 -14.16
CA SER A 241 -2.44 12.88 -14.35
C SER A 241 -3.40 12.88 -13.15
N THR A 242 -4.22 13.92 -13.03
CA THR A 242 -5.30 13.99 -12.04
C THR A 242 -6.59 14.47 -12.69
N ASP A 243 -7.73 14.07 -12.12
CA ASP A 243 -9.04 14.64 -12.47
C ASP A 243 -9.35 15.97 -11.75
N GLY A 244 -8.47 16.42 -10.85
CA GLY A 244 -8.65 17.64 -10.06
C GLY A 244 -9.78 17.54 -9.02
N ASN A 245 -10.22 16.31 -8.73
CA ASN A 245 -11.32 15.96 -7.85
C ASN A 245 -10.99 14.68 -7.03
N GLY A 246 -9.71 14.50 -6.71
CA GLY A 246 -9.20 13.45 -5.83
C GLY A 246 -8.78 12.15 -6.50
N THR A 247 -8.95 11.98 -7.81
CA THR A 247 -8.41 10.81 -8.52
C THR A 247 -7.06 11.13 -9.14
N ILE A 248 -6.02 10.41 -8.71
CA ILE A 248 -4.69 10.46 -9.31
C ILE A 248 -4.50 9.21 -10.18
N LYS A 249 -3.99 9.40 -11.39
CA LYS A 249 -3.66 8.34 -12.33
C LYS A 249 -2.15 8.32 -12.54
N LEU A 250 -1.56 7.13 -12.51
CA LEU A 250 -0.11 6.96 -12.70
C LEU A 250 0.16 5.80 -13.64
N GLN A 251 1.30 5.85 -14.33
CA GLN A 251 1.81 4.67 -15.04
C GLN A 251 2.04 3.52 -14.06
N GLN A 252 1.81 2.29 -14.51
CA GLN A 252 1.99 1.11 -13.64
C GLN A 252 3.43 1.02 -13.11
N HIS A 253 4.44 1.28 -13.96
CA HIS A 253 5.84 1.26 -13.52
C HIS A 253 6.16 2.34 -12.48
N ILE A 254 5.42 3.45 -12.43
CA ILE A 254 5.56 4.48 -11.40
C ILE A 254 4.91 4.01 -10.10
N ILE A 255 3.71 3.42 -10.17
CA ILE A 255 3.05 2.79 -9.01
C ILE A 255 3.97 1.74 -8.37
N ASP A 256 4.58 0.88 -9.18
CA ASP A 256 5.47 -0.18 -8.70
C ASP A 256 6.70 0.40 -8.01
N ASN A 257 7.30 1.46 -8.56
CA ASN A 257 8.44 2.15 -7.95
C ASN A 257 8.06 2.90 -6.67
N VAL A 258 6.88 3.53 -6.62
CA VAL A 258 6.37 4.18 -5.39
C VAL A 258 6.13 3.15 -4.29
N ASN A 259 5.51 2.01 -4.63
CA ASN A 259 5.32 0.90 -3.68
C ASN A 259 6.66 0.40 -3.12
N ALA A 260 7.64 0.17 -4.00
CA ALA A 260 8.98 -0.24 -3.59
C ALA A 260 9.66 0.81 -2.70
N ALA A 261 9.49 2.10 -3.01
CA ALA A 261 10.04 3.20 -2.24
C ALA A 261 9.46 3.25 -0.82
N ILE A 262 8.13 3.20 -0.70
CA ILE A 262 7.43 3.20 0.60
C ILE A 262 7.81 1.96 1.42
N ASN A 263 7.95 0.79 0.78
CA ASN A 263 8.40 -0.42 1.46
C ASN A 263 9.84 -0.31 1.97
N ASN A 264 10.74 0.33 1.21
CA ASN A 264 12.09 0.63 1.68
C ASN A 264 12.06 1.56 2.90
N ILE A 265 11.26 2.64 2.83
CA ILE A 265 11.07 3.58 3.94
C ILE A 265 10.57 2.86 5.21
N LYS A 266 9.50 2.06 5.09
CA LYS A 266 8.94 1.27 6.21
C LYS A 266 9.93 0.31 6.85
N THR A 267 10.93 -0.15 6.10
CA THR A 267 11.95 -1.11 6.56
C THR A 267 13.30 -0.46 6.87
N GLY A 268 13.36 0.88 6.87
CA GLY A 268 14.60 1.62 7.15
C GLY A 268 15.68 1.47 6.08
N LYS A 269 15.32 1.07 4.87
CA LYS A 269 16.23 0.95 3.71
C LYS A 269 16.26 2.25 2.90
N PRO A 270 17.41 2.64 2.34
CA PRO A 270 17.49 3.81 1.47
C PRO A 270 16.69 3.62 0.18
N THR A 271 16.10 4.71 -0.32
CA THR A 271 15.43 4.75 -1.63
C THR A 271 16.43 4.98 -2.76
N THR A 272 16.14 4.41 -3.94
CA THR A 272 16.95 4.63 -5.16
C THR A 272 16.52 5.91 -5.89
N LEU A 273 17.34 6.41 -6.81
CA LEU A 273 16.97 7.55 -7.67
C LEU A 273 15.66 7.29 -8.44
N GLN A 274 15.47 6.08 -8.96
CA GLN A 274 14.26 5.71 -9.71
C GLN A 274 13.01 5.75 -8.81
N GLN A 275 13.15 5.26 -7.57
CA GLN A 275 12.10 5.28 -6.56
C GLN A 275 11.73 6.71 -6.14
N GLU A 276 12.72 7.55 -5.88
CA GLU A 276 12.48 8.95 -5.52
C GLU A 276 11.96 9.78 -6.69
N THR A 277 12.37 9.47 -7.92
CA THR A 277 11.79 10.06 -9.13
C THR A 277 10.30 9.71 -9.24
N ALA A 278 9.92 8.47 -8.95
CA ALA A 278 8.52 8.04 -8.96
C ALA A 278 7.70 8.71 -7.84
N LEU A 279 8.27 8.83 -6.63
CA LEU A 279 7.67 9.59 -5.53
C LEU A 279 7.51 11.07 -5.90
N SER A 280 8.49 11.67 -6.58
CA SER A 280 8.40 13.04 -7.08
C SER A 280 7.31 13.20 -8.14
N THR A 281 7.05 12.20 -8.99
CA THR A 281 5.90 12.21 -9.90
C THR A 281 4.59 12.18 -9.12
N LEU A 282 4.43 11.26 -8.17
CA LEU A 282 3.23 11.20 -7.33
C LEU A 282 2.98 12.54 -6.62
N HIS A 283 4.04 13.11 -6.03
CA HIS A 283 3.97 14.40 -5.33
C HIS A 283 3.57 15.56 -6.26
N HIS A 284 4.05 15.55 -7.50
CA HIS A 284 3.61 16.49 -8.53
C HIS A 284 2.11 16.37 -8.83
N GLU A 285 1.59 15.16 -8.99
CA GLU A 285 0.14 14.94 -9.21
C GLU A 285 -0.71 15.30 -7.98
N ILE A 286 -0.18 15.14 -6.77
CA ILE A 286 -0.84 15.59 -5.53
C ILE A 286 -1.02 17.10 -5.55
N TRP A 287 0.03 17.86 -5.89
CA TRP A 287 -0.08 19.31 -6.02
C TRP A 287 -1.01 19.74 -7.13
N HIS A 288 -0.93 19.11 -8.32
CA HIS A 288 -1.92 19.34 -9.36
C HIS A 288 -3.34 19.11 -8.86
N ASN A 289 -3.58 18.04 -8.10
CA ASN A 289 -4.90 17.74 -7.58
C ASN A 289 -5.38 18.79 -6.56
N ALA A 290 -4.47 19.39 -5.79
CA ALA A 290 -4.79 20.46 -4.84
C ALA A 290 -5.24 21.77 -5.51
N ASN A 291 -4.96 21.93 -6.81
CA ASN A 291 -5.27 23.14 -7.55
C ASN A 291 -6.77 23.35 -7.71
N LYS A 292 -7.16 24.62 -7.79
CA LYS A 292 -8.54 24.99 -8.10
C LYS A 292 -8.88 24.73 -9.56
N HIS A 293 -9.24 23.49 -9.87
CA HIS A 293 -9.83 23.12 -11.16
C HIS A 293 -11.31 23.53 -11.23
N GLY A 294 -11.75 24.07 -12.37
CA GLY A 294 -13.18 24.09 -12.71
C GLY A 294 -13.98 25.37 -12.47
N VAL A 295 -13.38 26.55 -12.59
CA VAL A 295 -14.14 27.73 -13.06
C VAL A 295 -13.61 28.14 -14.43
N TYR A 296 -13.75 27.24 -15.40
CA TYR A 296 -13.37 27.48 -16.78
C TYR A 296 -14.61 27.85 -17.59
N PRO A 297 -14.84 29.14 -17.92
CA PRO A 297 -15.78 29.49 -18.97
C PRO A 297 -15.26 29.13 -20.39
N HIS A 298 -14.07 28.50 -20.51
CA HIS A 298 -13.37 28.30 -21.78
C HIS A 298 -12.28 27.20 -21.68
N ILE A 299 -11.87 26.67 -22.84
CA ILE A 299 -10.79 25.69 -22.96
C ILE A 299 -9.44 26.39 -22.70
N PRO A 300 -8.56 25.85 -21.83
CA PRO A 300 -7.27 26.47 -21.54
C PRO A 300 -6.34 26.45 -22.75
N THR A 301 -5.58 27.53 -22.91
CA THR A 301 -4.56 27.68 -23.95
C THR A 301 -3.27 26.93 -23.58
N LYS A 302 -2.45 26.59 -24.59
CA LYS A 302 -1.12 25.97 -24.35
C LYS A 302 -0.23 26.80 -23.42
N ALA A 303 -0.34 28.12 -23.48
CA ALA A 303 0.44 29.02 -22.62
C ALA A 303 -0.03 28.97 -21.15
N GLU A 304 -1.34 28.93 -20.91
CA GLU A 304 -1.88 28.79 -19.55
C GLU A 304 -1.51 27.44 -18.94
N VAL A 305 -1.60 26.34 -19.71
CA VAL A 305 -1.14 25.02 -19.27
C VAL A 305 0.35 25.06 -18.93
N LYS A 306 1.20 25.57 -19.84
CA LYS A 306 2.65 25.68 -19.61
C LYS A 306 2.99 26.47 -18.35
N THR A 307 2.28 27.58 -18.09
CA THR A 307 2.47 28.40 -16.88
C THR A 307 2.09 27.62 -15.62
N MET A 308 0.95 26.92 -15.66
CA MET A 308 0.50 26.09 -14.54
C MET A 308 1.47 24.93 -14.27
N GLU A 309 1.99 24.28 -15.30
CA GLU A 309 2.99 23.21 -15.14
C GLU A 309 4.27 23.71 -14.50
N LEU A 310 4.74 24.92 -14.86
CA LEU A 310 5.84 25.57 -14.18
C LEU A 310 5.53 25.80 -12.69
N ALA A 311 4.38 26.37 -12.37
CA ALA A 311 4.01 26.64 -10.98
C ALA A 311 3.89 25.35 -10.14
N ASN A 312 3.24 24.32 -10.68
CA ASN A 312 3.12 23.01 -10.03
C ASN A 312 4.46 22.34 -9.83
N GLU A 313 5.27 22.25 -10.89
CA GLU A 313 6.58 21.59 -10.82
C GLU A 313 7.51 22.34 -9.85
N PHE A 314 7.47 23.67 -9.83
CA PHE A 314 8.20 24.47 -8.84
C PHE A 314 7.76 24.12 -7.41
N VAL A 315 6.46 24.19 -7.09
CA VAL A 315 5.94 23.88 -5.75
C VAL A 315 6.25 22.44 -5.35
N ALA A 316 6.03 21.48 -6.25
CA ALA A 316 6.30 20.06 -6.01
C ALA A 316 7.78 19.82 -5.67
N ARG A 317 8.71 20.40 -6.44
CA ARG A 317 10.15 20.22 -6.18
C ARG A 317 10.61 20.84 -4.88
N LYS A 318 10.16 22.06 -4.56
CA LYS A 318 10.60 22.74 -3.33
C LYS A 318 9.98 22.13 -2.06
N THR A 319 8.83 21.45 -2.17
CA THR A 319 8.19 20.73 -1.06
C THR A 319 8.51 19.24 -1.03
N LEU A 320 9.25 18.71 -2.00
CA LEU A 320 9.61 17.28 -2.07
C LEU A 320 10.36 16.79 -0.81
N PRO A 321 11.34 17.52 -0.23
CA PRO A 321 11.98 17.08 1.00
C PRO A 321 10.99 16.91 2.17
N GLN A 322 10.05 17.84 2.33
CA GLN A 322 9.03 17.78 3.37
C GLN A 322 8.04 16.63 3.11
N PHE A 323 7.68 16.38 1.85
CA PHE A 323 6.87 15.22 1.47
C PHE A 323 7.57 13.92 1.86
N MET A 324 8.86 13.78 1.53
CA MET A 324 9.66 12.60 1.88
C MET A 324 9.73 12.39 3.40
N GLU A 325 9.89 13.47 4.18
CA GLU A 325 9.87 13.40 5.64
C GLU A 325 8.51 12.96 6.19
N LYS A 326 7.41 13.52 5.68
CA LYS A 326 6.05 13.20 6.13
C LYS A 326 5.62 11.77 5.81
N ILE A 327 6.14 11.15 4.75
CA ILE A 327 5.93 9.72 4.49
C ILE A 327 6.89 8.80 5.30
N GLY A 328 7.68 9.38 6.21
CA GLY A 328 8.60 8.66 7.11
C GLY A 328 9.99 8.40 6.52
N GLY A 329 10.32 9.00 5.37
CA GLY A 329 11.57 8.80 4.65
C GLY A 329 12.51 10.01 4.68
N LYS A 330 13.56 9.94 3.86
CA LYS A 330 14.50 11.05 3.60
C LYS A 330 14.76 11.14 2.11
N LEU A 331 14.80 12.34 1.55
CA LEU A 331 15.22 12.55 0.17
C LEU A 331 16.75 12.37 0.08
N HIS A 332 17.21 11.31 -0.59
CA HIS A 332 18.64 11.07 -0.80
C HIS A 332 19.17 11.77 -2.05
N ASN A 333 18.38 11.83 -3.12
CA ASN A 333 18.75 12.44 -4.39
C ASN A 333 18.21 13.89 -4.44
N THR A 334 18.87 14.79 -3.70
CA THR A 334 18.43 16.20 -3.56
C THR A 334 18.41 16.97 -4.87
N GLU A 335 19.13 16.48 -5.91
CA GLU A 335 19.06 17.03 -7.27
C GLU A 335 17.63 17.03 -7.82
N LEU A 336 16.74 16.13 -7.35
CA LEU A 336 15.33 16.12 -7.73
C LEU A 336 14.57 17.41 -7.38
N THR A 337 15.11 18.25 -6.49
CA THR A 337 14.54 19.58 -6.19
C THR A 337 14.89 20.64 -7.24
N GLU A 338 15.77 20.32 -8.19
CA GLU A 338 16.25 21.19 -9.27
C GLU A 338 16.07 20.57 -10.65
N ASN A 339 16.23 19.24 -10.77
CA ASN A 339 16.20 18.49 -12.00
C ASN A 339 15.56 17.12 -11.79
N ARG A 340 14.44 16.88 -12.48
CA ARG A 340 13.72 15.60 -12.44
C ARG A 340 13.82 14.92 -13.81
N PRO A 341 14.34 13.68 -13.89
CA PRO A 341 14.71 13.08 -15.17
C PRO A 341 13.52 12.68 -16.07
N ASN A 342 12.33 12.53 -15.50
CA ASN A 342 11.13 12.07 -16.22
C ASN A 342 10.11 13.21 -16.50
N THR A 343 10.60 14.44 -16.73
CA THR A 343 9.75 15.58 -17.09
C THR A 343 10.45 16.54 -18.07
N GLY A 344 9.65 17.22 -18.90
CA GLY A 344 10.11 18.26 -19.82
C GLY A 344 10.23 19.66 -19.18
N TYR A 345 9.88 19.83 -17.91
CA TYR A 345 9.74 21.14 -17.28
C TYR A 345 11.00 21.68 -16.59
N ASN A 346 12.10 20.92 -16.64
CA ASN A 346 13.36 21.23 -15.95
C ASN A 346 13.88 22.64 -16.22
N THR A 347 13.99 23.03 -17.49
CA THR A 347 14.51 24.34 -17.88
C THR A 347 13.69 25.48 -17.32
N MET A 348 12.36 25.37 -17.32
CA MET A 348 11.48 26.44 -16.83
C MET A 348 11.63 26.64 -15.31
N VAL A 349 11.72 25.54 -14.55
CA VAL A 349 11.90 25.63 -13.09
C VAL A 349 13.26 26.23 -12.75
N ARG A 350 14.34 25.77 -13.39
CA ARG A 350 15.68 26.35 -13.17
C ARG A 350 15.75 27.82 -13.57
N ASN A 351 15.12 28.20 -14.67
CA ASN A 351 15.00 29.61 -15.04
C ASN A 351 14.24 30.42 -13.98
N TYR A 352 13.16 29.88 -13.42
CA TYR A 352 12.47 30.56 -12.34
C TYR A 352 13.33 30.66 -11.06
N ASP A 353 14.10 29.63 -10.72
CA ASP A 353 15.09 29.68 -9.63
C ASP A 353 16.18 30.75 -9.87
N HIS A 354 16.70 30.85 -11.10
CA HIS A 354 17.64 31.91 -11.48
C HIS A 354 17.02 33.30 -11.35
N LEU A 355 15.72 33.45 -11.69
CA LEU A 355 14.99 34.69 -11.52
C LEU A 355 14.82 35.07 -10.04
N ILE A 356 14.50 34.10 -9.17
CA ILE A 356 14.44 34.30 -7.71
C ILE A 356 15.79 34.80 -7.20
N LYS A 357 16.88 34.15 -7.59
CA LYS A 357 18.24 34.54 -7.19
C LYS A 357 18.64 35.92 -7.70
N TRP A 358 18.41 36.20 -8.98
CA TRP A 358 18.74 37.48 -9.61
C TRP A 358 17.96 38.66 -9.01
N SER A 359 16.67 38.44 -8.72
CA SER A 359 15.82 39.44 -8.06
C SER A 359 16.07 39.57 -6.57
N LYS A 360 16.88 38.68 -5.98
CA LYS A 360 17.05 38.56 -4.53
C LYS A 360 15.72 38.43 -3.80
N ALA A 361 14.82 37.63 -4.36
CA ALA A 361 13.58 37.29 -3.70
C ALA A 361 13.81 36.22 -2.63
N ASP A 362 13.13 36.34 -1.49
CA ASP A 362 13.17 35.29 -0.46
C ASP A 362 12.53 33.99 -1.00
N PRO A 363 13.29 32.88 -1.14
CA PRO A 363 12.79 31.68 -1.79
C PRO A 363 11.60 31.03 -1.08
N ASN A 364 11.55 31.11 0.25
CA ASN A 364 10.46 30.51 1.03
C ASN A 364 9.17 31.32 0.84
N ASN A 365 9.25 32.64 0.89
CA ASN A 365 8.08 33.50 0.65
C ASN A 365 7.60 33.43 -0.81
N VAL A 366 8.52 33.25 -1.78
CA VAL A 366 8.17 32.97 -3.17
C VAL A 366 7.39 31.65 -3.25
N LEU A 367 7.91 30.58 -2.65
CA LEU A 367 7.23 29.28 -2.59
C LEU A 367 5.82 29.40 -2.02
N GLU A 368 5.66 30.04 -0.86
CA GLU A 368 4.36 30.24 -0.24
C GLU A 368 3.41 31.07 -1.12
N THR A 369 3.92 32.11 -1.78
CA THR A 369 3.10 32.93 -2.69
C THR A 369 2.61 32.13 -3.89
N VAL A 370 3.50 31.36 -4.53
CA VAL A 370 3.15 30.54 -5.70
C VAL A 370 2.20 29.41 -5.28
N LYS A 371 2.50 28.68 -4.20
CA LYS A 371 1.66 27.61 -3.66
C LYS A 371 0.26 28.12 -3.29
N ASN A 372 0.15 29.27 -2.63
CA ASN A 372 -1.14 29.85 -2.28
C ASN A 372 -1.95 30.25 -3.53
N ASN A 373 -1.31 30.77 -4.57
CA ASN A 373 -1.99 31.08 -5.82
C ASN A 373 -2.47 29.81 -6.55
N LEU A 374 -1.63 28.77 -6.55
CA LEU A 374 -1.90 27.47 -7.13
C LEU A 374 -3.18 26.83 -6.54
N ILE A 375 -3.31 26.87 -5.22
CA ILE A 375 -4.46 26.32 -4.48
C ILE A 375 -5.72 27.17 -4.67
N ASN A 376 -5.62 28.50 -4.64
CA ASN A 376 -6.79 29.38 -4.47
C ASN A 376 -7.31 30.00 -5.77
N GLU A 377 -6.50 30.03 -6.82
CA GLU A 377 -6.79 30.73 -8.07
C GLU A 377 -6.90 29.80 -9.28
N ASN A 378 -7.56 30.28 -10.34
CA ASN A 378 -7.73 29.54 -11.59
C ASN A 378 -6.48 29.57 -12.48
N LEU A 379 -6.49 28.80 -13.57
CA LEU A 379 -5.36 28.68 -14.51
C LEU A 379 -4.89 30.02 -15.11
N LYS A 380 -5.85 30.91 -15.41
CA LYS A 380 -5.57 32.26 -15.95
C LYS A 380 -4.72 33.12 -15.01
N SER A 381 -4.79 32.82 -13.72
CA SER A 381 -4.16 33.60 -12.66
C SER A 381 -2.78 33.07 -12.26
N GLN A 382 -2.41 31.86 -12.70
CA GLN A 382 -1.14 31.24 -12.31
C GLN A 382 0.08 32.07 -12.71
N LYS A 383 0.01 32.77 -13.85
CA LYS A 383 1.05 33.73 -14.24
C LYS A 383 1.16 34.89 -13.26
N ALA A 384 0.03 35.38 -12.74
CA ALA A 384 0.04 36.42 -11.73
C ALA A 384 0.63 35.91 -10.41
N GLY A 385 0.39 34.65 -10.03
CA GLY A 385 1.03 34.00 -8.90
C GLY A 385 2.56 33.98 -8.99
N LEU A 386 3.10 33.53 -10.13
CA LEU A 386 4.55 33.53 -10.37
C LEU A 386 5.15 34.96 -10.37
N VAL A 387 4.43 35.94 -10.94
CA VAL A 387 4.85 37.35 -10.93
C VAL A 387 4.87 37.92 -9.52
N ASP A 388 3.79 37.70 -8.78
CA ASP A 388 3.63 38.21 -7.42
C ASP A 388 4.64 37.54 -6.48
N GLY A 389 4.96 36.26 -6.70
CA GLY A 389 6.03 35.55 -6.01
C GLY A 389 7.35 36.31 -6.05
N ILE A 390 7.71 36.86 -7.21
CA ILE A 390 8.93 37.68 -7.33
C ILE A 390 8.72 39.10 -6.81
N ILE A 391 7.69 39.82 -7.28
CA ILE A 391 7.54 41.25 -7.00
C ILE A 391 7.33 41.54 -5.51
N LYS A 392 6.59 40.70 -4.80
CA LYS A 392 6.28 40.92 -3.37
C LYS A 392 7.42 40.54 -2.45
N ASN A 393 8.34 39.68 -2.90
CA ASN A 393 9.34 39.06 -2.04
C ASN A 393 10.79 39.45 -2.39
N SER A 394 10.97 40.29 -3.42
CA SER A 394 12.26 40.82 -3.88
C SER A 394 12.73 42.06 -3.09
N GLU A 395 14.05 42.21 -2.92
CA GLU A 395 14.67 43.45 -2.41
C GLU A 395 14.44 44.67 -3.32
N PHE A 396 14.10 44.44 -4.59
CA PHE A 396 13.91 45.46 -5.61
C PHE A 396 12.45 45.56 -6.06
N LYS A 397 12.03 46.79 -6.39
CA LYS A 397 10.70 47.05 -6.96
C LYS A 397 10.71 46.85 -8.47
N PHE A 398 9.88 45.91 -8.96
CA PHE A 398 9.67 45.71 -10.39
C PHE A 398 8.27 46.12 -10.84
N LYS A 399 8.16 46.63 -12.07
CA LYS A 399 6.86 46.82 -12.73
C LYS A 399 6.26 45.45 -13.09
N LYS A 400 4.97 45.25 -12.80
CA LYS A 400 4.23 44.00 -13.12
C LYS A 400 4.40 43.56 -14.58
N ALA A 401 4.22 44.50 -15.53
CA ALA A 401 4.36 44.24 -16.96
C ALA A 401 5.77 43.79 -17.37
N THR A 402 6.82 44.30 -16.69
CA THR A 402 8.20 43.86 -16.93
C THR A 402 8.39 42.43 -16.46
N MET A 403 7.95 42.12 -15.23
CA MET A 403 8.10 40.77 -14.68
C MET A 403 7.30 39.71 -15.45
N GLN A 404 6.11 40.07 -15.94
CA GLN A 404 5.32 39.20 -16.84
C GLN A 404 6.07 38.82 -18.12
N LYS A 405 6.91 39.72 -18.66
CA LYS A 405 7.75 39.44 -19.82
C LYS A 405 8.95 38.56 -19.44
N ILE A 406 9.62 38.85 -18.33
CA ILE A 406 10.75 38.05 -17.85
C ILE A 406 10.31 36.60 -17.58
N ILE A 407 9.18 36.38 -16.91
CA ILE A 407 8.63 35.03 -16.69
C ILE A 407 8.28 34.33 -18.01
N LYS A 408 7.74 35.07 -19.00
CA LYS A 408 7.54 34.50 -20.34
C LYS A 408 8.86 34.03 -20.96
N TYR A 409 9.93 34.80 -20.80
CA TYR A 409 11.25 34.38 -21.26
C TYR A 409 11.79 33.19 -20.47
N ALA A 410 11.51 33.10 -19.17
CA ALA A 410 11.88 31.94 -18.35
C ALA A 410 11.20 30.65 -18.85
N GLU A 411 9.96 30.75 -19.31
CA GLU A 411 9.21 29.64 -19.90
C GLU A 411 9.76 29.23 -21.28
N ASP A 412 10.18 30.20 -22.10
CA ASP A 412 10.43 29.99 -23.53
C ASP A 412 11.91 29.83 -23.91
N LEU A 413 12.86 30.37 -23.11
CA LEU A 413 14.28 30.36 -23.45
C LEU A 413 15.04 29.16 -22.86
N PRO A 414 16.07 28.67 -23.57
CA PRO A 414 17.13 27.86 -22.97
C PRO A 414 17.78 28.58 -21.79
N GLU A 415 18.31 27.81 -20.84
CA GLU A 415 18.81 28.30 -19.56
C GLU A 415 19.96 29.31 -19.68
N ASP A 416 20.93 29.03 -20.55
CA ASP A 416 22.06 29.93 -20.86
C ASP A 416 21.58 31.28 -21.41
N ARG A 417 20.60 31.26 -22.31
CA ARG A 417 20.01 32.46 -22.91
C ARG A 417 19.17 33.25 -21.92
N PHE A 418 18.48 32.56 -21.01
CA PHE A 418 17.72 33.22 -19.96
C PHE A 418 18.64 33.91 -18.95
N MET A 419 19.71 33.26 -18.51
CA MET A 419 20.71 33.87 -17.61
C MET A 419 21.36 35.10 -18.25
N ALA A 420 21.79 35.01 -19.52
CA ALA A 420 22.33 36.16 -20.25
C ALA A 420 21.32 37.33 -20.35
N LEU A 421 20.03 37.03 -20.49
CA LEU A 421 18.97 38.04 -20.46
C LEU A 421 18.88 38.72 -19.10
N LEU A 422 18.96 37.98 -17.99
CA LEU A 422 18.94 38.55 -16.64
C LEU A 422 20.15 39.47 -16.42
N GLU A 423 21.35 39.03 -16.80
CA GLU A 423 22.60 39.81 -16.69
C GLU A 423 22.51 41.12 -17.48
N ALA A 424 22.08 41.07 -18.75
CA ALA A 424 21.90 42.25 -19.60
C ALA A 424 20.88 43.26 -19.03
N ASN A 425 19.99 42.81 -18.14
CA ASN A 425 18.97 43.63 -17.49
C ASN A 425 19.32 44.04 -16.05
N GLY A 426 20.58 43.91 -15.62
CA GLY A 426 21.03 44.26 -14.26
C GLY A 426 20.69 45.69 -13.79
N LYS A 427 20.50 46.65 -14.71
CA LYS A 427 20.00 48.00 -14.40
C LYS A 427 18.61 48.02 -13.73
N LEU A 428 17.84 46.95 -13.86
CA LEU A 428 16.56 46.81 -13.14
C LEU A 428 16.75 46.62 -11.63
N LEU A 429 17.97 46.24 -11.19
CA LEU A 429 18.32 46.04 -9.78
C LEU A 429 18.83 47.34 -9.11
N THR A 430 19.03 48.43 -9.86
CA THR A 430 19.63 49.67 -9.32
C THR A 430 18.59 50.77 -9.03
N GLY A 431 17.31 50.54 -9.34
CA GLY A 431 16.32 51.61 -9.47
C GLY A 431 15.38 51.90 -8.30
N ASN A 432 15.26 51.04 -7.29
CA ASN A 432 14.42 51.27 -6.09
C ASN A 432 14.55 50.07 -5.14
N LYS A 433 15.45 50.16 -4.14
CA LYS A 433 15.38 49.24 -2.99
C LYS A 433 14.03 49.45 -2.29
N SER A 434 13.31 48.38 -1.96
CA SER A 434 12.19 48.50 -1.04
C SER A 434 12.73 49.06 0.27
N GLY A 435 12.26 50.26 0.65
CA GLY A 435 12.53 50.79 1.99
C GLY A 435 12.01 49.76 2.99
N LYS A 436 12.88 49.35 3.92
CA LYS A 436 12.55 48.43 5.01
C LYS A 436 11.37 48.95 5.83
#